data_AF-A0A415H0T3-F1
#
_entry.id   AF-A0A415H0T3-F1
#
_cell.length_a   1.000
_cell.length_b   1.000
_cell.length_c   1.000
_cell.angle_alpha   90.00
_cell.angle_beta   90.00
_cell.angle_gamma   90.00
#
_symmetry.space_group_name_H-M   'P 1'
#
loop_
_entity.id
_entity.type
_entity.pdbx_description
1 polymer ?
#
loop_
_entity_poly.entity_id
_entity_poly.type
_entity_poly.pdbx_seq_one_letter_code
_entity_poly.pdbx_strand_id
1 'polypeptide(L)'
;MINIQKLSKEYVKNQIVLSDITLEIKEGEIFGLLGPNGAGKSTLISILTTLIKPTQGSYSINGIEGEKEGLKVRQQLGVVTQALTIDSKLTVKENLYLSARYYHILPNEILQK
;
A
#
# COMPACT_ATOMS: atom_id res chain seq x y z
N MET A 1 8.17 4.41 -8.27
CA MET A 1 8.29 3.14 -9.02
C MET A 1 7.93 1.96 -8.13
N ILE A 2 7.16 0.99 -8.63
CA ILE A 2 6.81 -0.26 -7.94
C ILE A 2 7.34 -1.43 -8.77
N ASN A 3 8.04 -2.37 -8.15
CA ASN A 3 8.53 -3.58 -8.80
C ASN A 3 8.04 -4.81 -8.03
N ILE A 4 7.49 -5.79 -8.73
CA ILE A 4 6.94 -7.03 -8.17
C ILE A 4 7.59 -8.20 -8.92
N GLN A 5 8.14 -9.16 -8.19
CA GLN A 5 8.82 -10.31 -8.76
C GLN A 5 8.24 -11.62 -8.21
N LYS A 6 7.61 -12.39 -9.11
CA LYS A 6 7.07 -13.73 -8.84
C LYS A 6 6.20 -13.82 -7.60
N LEU A 7 5.43 -12.77 -7.33
CA LEU A 7 4.72 -12.61 -6.09
C LEU A 7 3.50 -13.54 -6.04
N SER A 8 3.47 -14.40 -5.03
CA SER A 8 2.42 -15.38 -4.82
C SER A 8 1.84 -15.27 -3.42
N LYS A 9 0.55 -15.55 -3.30
CA LYS A 9 -0.15 -15.58 -2.02
C LYS A 9 -1.08 -16.77 -1.95
N GLU A 10 -0.86 -17.56 -0.91
CA GLU A 10 -1.68 -18.71 -0.53
C GLU A 10 -2.11 -18.55 0.92
N TYR A 11 -3.38 -18.83 1.20
CA TYR A 11 -3.92 -18.93 2.55
C TYR A 11 -4.08 -20.40 2.97
N VAL A 12 -4.41 -20.64 4.24
CA VAL A 12 -4.56 -21.98 4.81
C VAL A 12 -5.49 -22.85 3.94
N LYS A 13 -5.14 -24.14 3.77
CA LYS A 13 -5.81 -25.14 2.92
C LYS A 13 -5.59 -24.99 1.40
N ASN A 14 -4.38 -24.63 0.97
CA ASN A 14 -4.02 -24.55 -0.46
C ASN A 14 -4.89 -23.60 -1.30
N GLN A 15 -5.41 -22.54 -0.67
CA GLN A 15 -6.18 -21.54 -1.38
C GLN A 15 -5.24 -20.51 -2.00
N ILE A 16 -4.86 -20.75 -3.26
CA ILE A 16 -4.04 -19.83 -4.06
C ILE A 16 -4.91 -18.63 -4.45
N VAL A 17 -4.47 -17.44 -4.06
CA VAL A 17 -5.14 -16.15 -4.36
C VAL A 17 -4.34 -15.32 -5.34
N LEU A 18 -3.02 -15.38 -5.27
CA LEU A 18 -2.10 -14.79 -6.25
C LEU A 18 -1.08 -15.84 -6.67
N SER A 19 -0.80 -15.94 -7.96
CA SER A 19 0.15 -16.89 -8.53
C SER A 19 1.10 -16.16 -9.46
N ASP A 20 2.38 -16.13 -9.09
CA ASP A 20 3.51 -15.68 -9.92
C ASP A 20 3.31 -14.30 -10.57
N ILE A 21 2.83 -13.33 -9.80
CA ILE A 21 2.62 -11.97 -10.29
C ILE A 21 3.98 -11.29 -10.46
N THR A 22 4.31 -10.92 -11.69
CA THR A 22 5.47 -10.09 -12.04
C THR A 22 4.98 -8.84 -12.76
N LEU A 23 5.31 -7.68 -12.21
CA LEU A 23 4.78 -6.40 -12.67
C LEU A 23 5.76 -5.28 -12.32
N GLU A 24 5.91 -4.32 -13.23
CA GLU A 24 6.62 -3.08 -13.00
C GLU A 24 5.68 -1.91 -13.29
N ILE A 25 5.61 -0.96 -12.35
CA ILE A 25 4.86 0.30 -12.49
C ILE A 25 5.87 1.44 -12.35
N LYS A 26 6.00 2.24 -13.40
CA LYS A 26 6.99 3.31 -13.48
C LYS A 26 6.57 4.54 -12.69
N GLU A 27 7.53 5.39 -12.38
CA GLU A 27 7.22 6.69 -11.78
C GLU A 27 6.40 7.55 -12.75
N GLY A 28 5.36 8.21 -12.23
CA GLY A 28 4.41 8.99 -13.04
C GLY A 28 3.35 8.17 -13.78
N GLU A 29 3.38 6.83 -13.69
CA GLU A 29 2.41 5.96 -14.36
C GLU A 29 1.09 5.88 -13.60
N ILE A 30 -0.03 5.95 -14.33
CA ILE A 30 -1.37 5.62 -13.82
C ILE A 30 -1.66 4.17 -14.18
N PHE A 31 -1.68 3.30 -13.17
CA PHE A 31 -1.93 1.87 -13.34
C PHE A 31 -3.32 1.46 -12.84
N GLY A 32 -4.07 0.72 -13.66
CA GLY A 32 -5.39 0.18 -13.29
C GLY A 32 -5.34 -1.34 -13.06
N LEU A 33 -5.78 -1.79 -11.88
CA LEU A 33 -5.90 -3.22 -11.56
C LEU A 33 -7.35 -3.70 -11.73
N LEU A 34 -7.65 -4.40 -12.83
CA LEU A 34 -9.00 -4.86 -13.18
C LEU A 34 -9.14 -6.39 -13.06
N GLY A 35 -10.35 -6.84 -12.73
CA GLY A 35 -10.69 -8.25 -12.63
C GLY A 35 -11.96 -8.47 -11.80
N PRO A 36 -12.60 -9.65 -11.86
CA PRO A 36 -13.81 -9.95 -11.11
C PRO A 36 -13.57 -10.00 -9.59
N ASN A 37 -14.64 -10.04 -8.80
CA ASN A 37 -14.54 -10.27 -7.37
C ASN A 37 -13.88 -11.61 -7.08
N GLY A 38 -12.98 -11.64 -6.08
CA GLY A 38 -12.20 -12.84 -5.77
C GLY A 38 -10.92 -13.01 -6.61
N ALA A 39 -10.68 -12.21 -7.65
CA ALA A 39 -9.46 -12.29 -8.47
C ALA A 39 -8.14 -11.89 -7.77
N GLY A 40 -8.14 -11.67 -6.45
CA GLY A 40 -6.94 -11.33 -5.69
C GLY A 40 -6.55 -9.85 -5.67
N LYS A 41 -7.32 -8.94 -6.29
CA LYS A 41 -7.02 -7.49 -6.35
C LYS A 41 -6.75 -6.88 -4.98
N SER A 42 -7.70 -7.02 -4.06
CA SER A 42 -7.56 -6.48 -2.70
C SER A 42 -6.42 -7.15 -1.94
N THR A 43 -6.14 -8.43 -2.22
CA THR A 43 -4.99 -9.13 -1.62
C THR A 43 -3.67 -8.57 -2.12
N LEU A 44 -3.53 -8.27 -3.42
CA LEU A 44 -2.35 -7.63 -3.98
C LEU A 44 -2.15 -6.24 -3.36
N ILE A 45 -3.19 -5.41 -3.30
CA ILE A 45 -3.13 -4.09 -2.67
C ILE A 45 -2.75 -4.20 -1.19
N SER A 46 -3.33 -5.14 -0.44
CA SER A 46 -2.96 -5.38 0.96
C SER A 46 -1.51 -5.81 1.14
N ILE A 47 -0.94 -6.54 0.18
CA ILE A 47 0.47 -6.93 0.20
C ILE A 47 1.35 -5.70 -0.06
N LEU A 48 1.08 -4.93 -1.11
CA LEU A 48 1.85 -3.74 -1.47
C LEU A 48 1.77 -2.64 -0.39
N THR A 49 0.66 -2.56 0.34
CA THR A 49 0.48 -1.66 1.49
C THR A 49 1.00 -2.24 2.80
N THR A 50 1.70 -3.38 2.76
CA THR A 50 2.36 -4.06 3.90
C THR A 50 1.40 -4.55 5.00
N LEU A 51 0.10 -4.67 4.70
CA LEU A 51 -0.91 -5.19 5.63
C LEU A 51 -0.84 -6.72 5.74
N ILE A 52 -0.43 -7.38 4.66
CA ILE A 52 -0.30 -8.84 4.57
C ILE A 52 1.05 -9.16 3.92
N LYS A 53 1.71 -10.23 4.37
CA LYS A 53 2.94 -10.72 3.72
C LYS A 53 2.59 -11.62 2.52
N PRO A 54 3.35 -11.57 1.41
CA PRO A 54 3.26 -12.60 0.39
C PRO A 54 3.65 -13.97 0.97
N THR A 55 3.30 -15.04 0.27
CA THR A 55 3.78 -16.39 0.63
C THR A 55 5.12 -16.68 -0.05
N GLN A 56 5.31 -16.17 -1.27
CA GLN A 56 6.55 -16.27 -2.04
C GLN A 56 6.74 -15.02 -2.92
N GLY A 57 7.96 -14.85 -3.42
CA GLY A 57 8.34 -13.70 -4.24
C GLY A 57 8.63 -12.46 -3.41
N SER A 58 8.83 -11.34 -4.09
CA SER A 58 9.20 -10.07 -3.46
C SER A 58 8.59 -8.88 -4.18
N TYR A 59 8.60 -7.73 -3.52
CA TYR A 59 8.28 -6.47 -4.14
C TYR A 59 9.08 -5.33 -3.50
N SER A 60 9.24 -4.25 -4.26
CA SER A 60 9.83 -3.01 -3.78
C SER A 60 9.02 -1.79 -4.25
N ILE A 61 9.06 -0.74 -3.42
CA ILE A 61 8.44 0.56 -3.72
C ILE A 61 9.52 1.61 -3.55
N ASN A 62 9.79 2.36 -4.62
CA ASN A 62 10.89 3.33 -4.70
C ASN A 62 12.24 2.74 -4.25
N GLY A 63 12.50 1.46 -4.61
CA GLY A 63 13.72 0.74 -4.23
C GLY A 63 13.74 0.19 -2.80
N ILE A 64 12.69 0.42 -2.00
CA ILE A 64 12.57 -0.07 -0.62
C ILE A 64 11.89 -1.44 -0.62
N GLU A 65 12.53 -2.44 -0.02
CA GLU A 65 12.00 -3.81 0.04
C GLU A 65 10.83 -3.95 1.03
N GLY A 66 9.67 -4.42 0.53
CA GLY A 66 8.42 -4.50 1.29
C GLY A 66 8.46 -5.37 2.54
N GLU A 67 9.06 -6.56 2.46
CA GLU A 67 9.05 -7.52 3.56
C GLU A 67 9.99 -7.15 4.71
N LYS A 68 11.07 -6.42 4.40
CA LYS A 68 12.10 -6.04 5.36
C LYS A 68 11.85 -4.66 5.95
N GLU A 69 11.36 -3.73 5.13
CA GLU A 69 11.30 -2.30 5.47
C GLU A 69 9.88 -1.73 5.41
N GLY A 70 8.89 -2.52 5.83
CA GLY A 70 7.46 -2.16 5.71
C GLY A 70 7.09 -0.78 6.27
N LEU A 71 7.72 -0.31 7.36
CA LEU A 71 7.50 1.04 7.87
C LEU A 71 7.97 2.13 6.89
N LYS A 72 9.15 1.97 6.30
CA LYS A 72 9.67 2.91 5.30
C LYS A 72 8.81 2.87 4.04
N VAL A 73 8.33 1.69 3.63
CA VAL A 73 7.40 1.55 2.51
C VAL A 73 6.10 2.32 2.76
N ARG A 74 5.50 2.20 3.95
CA ARG A 74 4.28 2.96 4.31
C ARG A 74 4.49 4.46 4.21
N GLN A 75 5.67 4.97 4.58
CA GLN A 75 6.00 6.40 4.47
C GLN A 75 6.08 6.88 3.01
N GLN A 76 6.26 5.98 2.04
CA GLN A 76 6.28 6.29 0.61
C GLN A 76 4.90 6.20 -0.07
N LEU A 77 3.86 5.75 0.65
CA LEU A 77 2.55 5.44 0.07
C LEU A 77 1.45 6.34 0.65
N GLY A 78 0.65 6.95 -0.22
CA GLY A 78 -0.68 7.43 0.14
C GLY A 78 -1.72 6.35 -0.16
N VAL A 79 -2.51 5.94 0.85
CA VAL A 79 -3.52 4.89 0.70
C VAL A 79 -4.90 5.43 1.05
N VAL A 80 -5.83 5.29 0.11
CA VAL A 80 -7.26 5.53 0.35
C VAL A 80 -7.95 4.18 0.46
N THR A 81 -8.49 3.88 1.63
CA THR A 81 -9.17 2.61 1.90
C THR A 81 -10.63 2.65 1.48
N GLN A 82 -11.24 1.47 1.31
CA GLN A 82 -12.67 1.34 1.02
C GLN A 82 -13.54 1.87 2.17
N ALA A 83 -13.12 1.68 3.43
CA ALA A 83 -13.78 2.25 4.59
C ALA A 83 -13.25 3.66 4.89
N LEU A 84 -14.13 4.53 5.40
CA LEU A 84 -13.76 5.85 5.91
C LEU A 84 -12.83 5.69 7.13
N THR A 85 -11.67 6.33 7.06
CA THR A 85 -10.66 6.36 8.13
C THR A 85 -10.63 7.69 8.88
N ILE A 86 -11.60 8.58 8.60
CA ILE A 86 -11.71 9.91 9.19
C ILE A 86 -12.29 9.78 10.60
N ASP A 87 -11.70 10.49 11.57
CA ASP A 87 -12.29 10.63 12.90
C ASP A 87 -13.38 11.70 12.86
N SER A 88 -14.63 11.30 13.09
CA SER A 88 -15.81 12.18 13.06
C SER A 88 -15.86 13.18 14.21
N LYS A 89 -15.04 13.00 15.26
CA LYS A 89 -14.90 13.96 16.36
C LYS A 89 -13.93 15.09 16.04
N LEU A 90 -13.14 14.95 14.98
CA LEU A 90 -12.14 15.91 14.55
C LEU A 90 -12.66 16.72 13.36
N THR A 91 -12.28 18.00 13.32
CA THR A 91 -12.48 18.83 12.13
C THR A 91 -11.65 18.32 10.96
N VAL A 92 -11.95 18.80 9.75
CA VAL A 92 -11.16 18.49 8.55
C VAL A 92 -9.68 18.82 8.77
N LYS A 93 -9.39 20.00 9.32
CA LYS A 93 -8.02 20.46 9.58
C LYS A 93 -7.28 19.54 10.55
N GLU A 94 -7.96 19.08 11.60
CA GLU A 94 -7.38 18.19 12.61
C GLU A 94 -7.10 16.79 12.05
N ASN A 95 -8.01 16.24 11.23
CA ASN A 95 -7.76 14.98 10.53
C ASN A 95 -6.54 15.07 9.62
N LEU A 96 -6.43 16.15 8.83
CA LEU A 96 -5.27 16.39 7.96
C LEU A 96 -3.98 16.51 8.77
N TYR A 97 -4.01 17.25 9.88
CA TYR A 97 -2.86 17.39 10.77
C TYR A 97 -2.47 16.03 11.37
N LEU A 98 -3.43 15.24 11.85
CA LEU A 98 -3.19 13.90 12.38
C LEU A 98 -2.55 12.98 11.33
N SER A 99 -3.08 12.96 10.10
CA SER A 99 -2.49 12.21 8.99
C SER A 99 -1.05 12.64 8.74
N ALA A 100 -0.80 13.95 8.61
CA ALA A 100 0.55 14.49 8.38
C ALA A 100 1.54 14.08 9.48
N ARG A 101 1.09 13.98 10.75
CA ARG A 101 1.90 13.49 11.86
C ARG A 101 2.25 12.00 11.75
N TYR A 102 1.35 11.15 11.23
CA TYR A 102 1.69 9.75 10.93
C TYR A 102 2.74 9.60 9.83
N TYR A 103 2.78 10.54 8.87
CA TYR A 103 3.82 10.61 7.85
C TYR A 103 5.08 11.37 8.29
N HIS A 104 5.16 11.78 9.57
CA HIS A 104 6.28 12.55 10.12
C HIS A 104 6.55 13.89 9.42
N ILE A 105 5.54 14.49 8.81
CA ILE A 105 5.63 15.83 8.22
C ILE A 105 5.72 16.85 9.36
N LEU A 106 6.66 17.80 9.25
CA LEU A 106 6.90 18.76 10.31
C LEU A 106 5.79 19.85 10.36
N PRO A 107 5.44 20.39 11.55
CA PRO A 107 4.36 21.37 11.66
C PRO A 107 4.54 22.63 10.79
N ASN A 108 5.78 23.05 10.56
CA ASN A 108 6.15 24.18 9.69
C ASN A 108 5.95 23.89 8.19
N GLU A 109 5.80 22.63 7.79
CA GLU A 109 5.50 22.22 6.42
C GLU A 109 3.99 22.06 6.19
N ILE A 110 3.21 21.78 7.26
CA ILE A 110 1.74 21.59 7.18
C ILE A 110 0.99 22.93 7.08
N LEU A 111 1.55 24.01 7.63
CA LEU A 111 0.87 25.31 7.79
C LEU A 111 1.36 26.39 6.83
N GLN A 112 2.02 26.04 5.73
CA GLN A 112 2.34 27.03 4.70
C GLN A 112 1.07 27.42 3.96
N LYS A 113 0.78 28.73 4.00
CA LYS A 113 -0.34 29.38 3.31
C LYS A 113 -0.14 29.35 1.81
#